data_AF-A0A3D9AW95-F1
#
_entry.id   AF-A0A3D9AW95-F1
#
_cell.length_a   1.000
_cell.length_b   1.000
_cell.length_c   1.000
_cell.angle_alpha   90.00
_cell.angle_beta   90.00
_cell.angle_gamma   90.00
#
_symmetry.space_group_name_H-M   'P 1'
#
loop_
_entity.id
_entity.type
_entity.pdbx_description
1 polymer ?
#
loop_
_entity_poly.entity_id
_entity_poly.type
_entity_poly.pdbx_seq_one_letter_code
_entity_poly.pdbx_strand_id
1 'polypeptide(L)'
;MNTLPQNLSIKSFVKRFSLKNYYIEFNLKLDRKNSARSLFILIEKKYRENQEDYIKRIGYGLEHQLINKRNKITTHTRKQILKKT
;
A
#
# COMPACT_ATOMS: atom_id res chain seq x y z
N MET A 1 -38.23 2.62 2.55
CA MET A 1 -36.88 2.14 2.94
C MET A 1 -35.89 2.63 1.88
N ASN A 2 -35.09 3.63 2.22
CA ASN A 2 -34.10 4.21 1.31
C ASN A 2 -32.91 3.26 1.19
N THR A 3 -32.72 2.67 0.01
CA THR A 3 -31.52 1.93 -0.33
C THR A 3 -30.37 2.92 -0.46
N LEU A 4 -29.41 2.87 0.46
CA LEU A 4 -28.13 3.58 0.34
C LEU A 4 -27.49 3.19 -1.00
N PRO A 5 -27.11 4.16 -1.86
CA PRO A 5 -26.43 3.81 -3.10
C PRO A 5 -25.07 3.21 -2.73
N GLN A 6 -24.87 1.94 -3.07
CA GLN A 6 -23.55 1.30 -3.01
C GLN A 6 -22.59 2.13 -3.89
N ASN A 7 -21.78 2.94 -3.21
CA ASN A 7 -20.97 3.98 -3.82
C ASN A 7 -19.72 3.33 -4.47
N LEU A 8 -19.88 2.85 -5.71
CA LEU A 8 -18.87 2.22 -6.58
C LEU A 8 -17.70 3.14 -7.01
N SER A 9 -17.47 4.27 -6.33
CA SER A 9 -16.53 5.31 -6.76
C SER A 9 -15.05 4.99 -6.49
N ILE A 10 -14.76 4.01 -5.63
CA ILE A 10 -13.41 3.60 -5.27
C ILE A 10 -13.13 2.19 -5.80
N LYS A 11 -12.15 2.06 -6.69
CA LYS A 11 -11.63 0.76 -7.17
C LYS A 11 -10.26 0.51 -6.55
N SER A 12 -10.07 -0.66 -5.94
CA SER A 12 -8.78 -1.10 -5.41
C SER A 12 -8.33 -2.39 -6.08
N PHE A 13 -7.08 -2.43 -6.51
CA PHE A 13 -6.43 -3.60 -7.08
C PHE A 13 -5.24 -3.97 -6.21
N VAL A 14 -5.28 -5.18 -5.65
CA VAL A 14 -4.19 -5.70 -4.82
C VAL A 14 -3.61 -6.92 -5.50
N LYS A 15 -2.30 -6.91 -5.76
CA LYS A 15 -1.55 -8.05 -6.26
C LYS A 15 -0.42 -8.38 -5.30
N ARG A 16 -0.36 -9.64 -4.91
CA ARG A 16 0.59 -10.17 -3.93
C ARG A 16 1.39 -11.28 -4.57
N PHE A 17 2.68 -11.32 -4.30
CA PHE A 17 3.50 -12.49 -4.58
C PHE A 17 4.55 -12.67 -3.52
N SER A 18 4.94 -13.93 -3.33
CA SER A 18 6.01 -14.30 -2.41
C SER A 18 7.09 -15.02 -3.20
N LEU A 19 8.35 -14.73 -2.85
CA LEU A 19 9.52 -15.38 -3.43
C LEU A 19 10.52 -15.65 -2.31
N LYS A 20 10.68 -16.93 -1.94
CA LYS A 20 11.53 -17.36 -0.82
C LYS A 20 11.17 -16.58 0.47
N ASN A 21 12.10 -15.76 0.94
CA ASN A 21 11.96 -14.97 2.16
C ASN A 21 11.34 -13.60 1.92
N TYR A 22 11.00 -13.27 0.67
CA TYR A 22 10.39 -12.00 0.31
C TYR A 22 8.88 -12.15 0.10
N TYR A 23 8.15 -11.15 0.58
CA TYR A 23 6.75 -10.95 0.25
C TYR A 23 6.61 -9.54 -0.32
N ILE A 24 5.95 -9.42 -1.48
CA ILE A 24 5.75 -8.14 -2.14
C ILE A 24 4.25 -7.98 -2.43
N GLU A 25 3.73 -6.82 -2.02
CA GLU A 25 2.35 -6.42 -2.27
C GLU A 25 2.30 -5.10 -3.02
N PHE A 26 1.53 -5.08 -4.10
CA PHE A 26 1.17 -3.91 -4.88
C PHE A 26 -0.29 -3.59 -4.65
N ASN A 27 -0.59 -2.36 -4.24
CA ASN A 27 -1.96 -1.91 -4.01
C ASN A 27 -2.19 -0.60 -4.76
N LEU A 28 -3.01 -0.66 -5.81
CA LEU A 28 -3.46 0.50 -6.58
C LEU A 28 -4.87 0.85 -6.16
N LYS A 29 -5.10 2.08 -5.69
CA LYS A 29 -6.44 2.62 -5.44
C LYS A 29 -6.73 3.76 -6.40
N LEU A 30 -7.93 3.74 -6.97
CA LEU A 30 -8.46 4.75 -7.88
C LEU A 30 -9.78 5.25 -7.29
N ASP A 31 -9.79 6.50 -6.84
CA ASP A 31 -10.97 7.20 -6.38
C ASP A 31 -11.36 8.25 -7.42
N ARG A 32 -12.38 7.93 -8.22
CA ARG A 32 -12.86 8.82 -9.28
C ARG A 32 -13.54 10.06 -8.72
N LYS A 33 -14.20 9.95 -7.57
CA LYS A 33 -14.97 11.06 -6.98
C LYS A 33 -14.02 12.15 -6.47
N ASN A 34 -12.94 11.74 -5.82
CA ASN A 34 -11.97 12.67 -5.26
C ASN A 34 -10.81 12.97 -6.23
N SER A 35 -10.90 12.52 -7.48
CA SER A 35 -9.83 12.63 -8.48
C SER A 35 -8.47 12.20 -7.92
N ALA A 36 -8.47 11.12 -7.14
CA ALA A 36 -7.32 10.64 -6.40
C ALA A 36 -6.89 9.26 -6.90
N ARG A 37 -5.58 9.04 -6.97
CA ARG A 37 -4.95 7.78 -7.37
C ARG A 37 -3.80 7.51 -6.42
N SER A 38 -3.73 6.33 -5.84
CA SER A 38 -2.62 5.96 -4.96
C SER A 38 -2.04 4.62 -5.35
N LEU A 39 -0.72 4.51 -5.35
CA LEU A 39 0.02 3.27 -5.48
C LEU A 39 0.82 3.03 -4.20
N PHE A 40 0.64 1.86 -3.60
CA PHE A 40 1.44 1.39 -2.49
C PHE A 40 2.19 0.12 -2.87
N ILE A 41 3.46 0.07 -2.47
CA ILE A 41 4.32 -1.09 -2.63
C ILE A 41 4.84 -1.44 -1.25
N LEU A 42 4.51 -2.63 -0.76
CA LEU A 42 5.05 -3.20 0.46
C LEU A 42 6.02 -4.32 0.11
N ILE A 43 7.20 -4.28 0.69
CA ILE A 43 8.22 -5.32 0.60
C ILE A 43 8.52 -5.79 2.01
N GLU A 44 8.31 -7.07 2.26
CA GLU A 44 8.73 -7.73 3.50
C GLU A 44 9.86 -8.71 3.19
N LYS A 45 10.88 -8.72 4.03
CA LYS A 45 11.99 -9.67 3.99
C LYS A 45 12.10 -10.38 5.33
N LYS A 46 11.99 -11.69 5.32
CA LYS A 46 12.30 -12.56 6.46
C LYS A 46 13.80 -12.85 6.48
N TYR A 47 14.43 -12.76 7.65
CA TYR A 47 15.84 -13.10 7.83
C TYR A 47 16.08 -13.59 9.26
N ARG A 48 17.21 -14.27 9.46
CA ARG A 48 17.63 -14.78 10.76
C ARG A 48 18.93 -14.11 11.17
N GLU A 49 19.01 -13.68 12.42
CA GLU A 49 20.18 -13.03 13.00
C GLU A 49 20.31 -13.50 14.45
N ASN A 50 21.49 -13.97 14.85
CA ASN A 50 21.75 -14.47 16.23
C ASN A 50 20.75 -15.52 16.71
N GLN A 51 20.43 -16.51 15.87
CA GLN A 51 19.43 -17.56 16.09
C GLN A 51 17.98 -17.09 16.18
N GLU A 52 17.71 -15.78 16.15
CA GLU A 52 16.38 -15.18 16.20
C GLU A 52 15.86 -14.83 14.80
N ASP A 53 14.56 -14.96 14.61
CA ASP A 53 13.89 -14.62 13.36
C ASP A 53 13.42 -13.16 13.34
N TYR A 54 13.57 -12.50 12.20
CA TYR A 54 13.20 -11.11 11.99
C TYR A 54 12.42 -10.92 10.69
N ILE A 55 11.62 -9.87 10.65
CA ILE A 55 10.92 -9.36 9.47
C ILE A 55 11.30 -7.90 9.28
N LYS A 56 11.92 -7.57 8.16
CA LYS A 56 12.12 -6.20 7.70
C LYS A 56 10.99 -5.84 6.74
N ARG A 57 10.22 -4.80 7.05
CA ARG A 57 9.16 -4.28 6.19
C ARG A 57 9.55 -2.90 5.66
N ILE A 58 9.35 -2.69 4.37
CA ILE A 58 9.52 -1.40 3.72
C ILE A 58 8.27 -1.13 2.88
N GLY A 59 7.58 -0.04 3.18
CA GLY A 59 6.45 0.45 2.42
C GLY A 59 6.80 1.73 1.68
N TYR A 60 6.42 1.80 0.41
CA TYR A 60 6.45 3.01 -0.40
C TYR A 60 5.02 3.37 -0.80
N GLY A 61 4.66 4.64 -0.69
CA GLY A 61 3.37 5.17 -1.12
C GLY A 61 3.56 6.34 -2.06
N LEU A 62 2.79 6.36 -3.14
CA LEU A 62 2.67 7.49 -4.05
C LEU A 62 1.19 7.81 -4.19
N GLU A 63 0.82 9.03 -3.85
CA GLU A 63 -0.54 9.53 -3.96
C GLU A 63 -0.58 10.72 -4.90
N HIS A 64 -1.49 10.69 -5.86
CA HIS A 64 -1.84 11.81 -6.71
C HIS A 64 -3.27 12.22 -6.41
N GLN A 65 -3.52 13.51 -6.32
CA GLN A 65 -4.86 14.07 -6.17
C GLN A 65 -4.98 15.38 -6.92
N LEU A 66 -6.10 15.60 -7.60
CA LEU A 66 -6.44 16.91 -8.17
C LEU A 66 -7.25 17.72 -7.15
N ILE A 67 -6.71 18.83 -6.66
CA ILE A 67 -7.37 19.73 -5.71
C ILE A 67 -7.41 21.13 -6.34
N ASN A 68 -8.60 21.72 -6.52
CA ASN A 68 -8.76 23.07 -7.09
C ASN A 68 -8.01 23.26 -8.43
N LYS A 69 -8.12 22.28 -9.34
CA LYS A 69 -7.39 22.24 -10.63
C LYS A 69 -5.86 22.18 -10.52
N ARG A 70 -5.30 21.94 -9.32
CA ARG A 70 -3.86 21.74 -9.10
C ARG A 70 -3.55 20.27 -8.82
N ASN A 71 -2.46 19.78 -9.40
CA ASN A 71 -1.94 18.46 -9.10
C ASN A 71 -1.21 18.49 -7.76
N LYS A 72 -1.65 17.67 -6.81
CA LYS A 72 -0.91 17.36 -5.59
C LYS A 72 -0.35 15.96 -5.70
N ILE A 73 0.95 15.82 -5.49
CA ILE A 73 1.64 14.53 -5.44
C ILE A 73 2.26 14.41 -4.04
N THR A 74 1.99 13.31 -3.36
CA THR A 74 2.55 13.00 -2.04
C THR A 74 3.27 11.67 -2.10
N THR A 75 4.47 11.61 -1.53
CA THR A 75 5.25 10.38 -1.42
C THR A 75 5.45 10.02 0.04
N HIS A 76 5.33 8.74 0.37
CA HIS A 76 5.52 8.20 1.71
C HIS A 76 6.52 7.06 1.66
N THR A 77 7.36 6.96 2.69
CA THR A 77 8.21 5.79 2.90
C THR A 77 8.15 5.41 4.37
N ARG A 78 7.98 4.12 4.67
CA ARG A 78 8.02 3.59 6.03
C ARG A 78 8.92 2.37 6.07
N LYS A 79 9.80 2.30 7.06
CA LYS A 79 10.67 1.15 7.32
C LYS A 79 10.41 0.65 8.73
N GLN A 80 10.28 -0.66 8.90
CA GLN A 80 10.08 -1.30 10.19
C GLN A 80 10.89 -2.59 10.27
N ILE A 81 11.40 -2.89 11.45
CA ILE A 81 12.01 -4.17 11.78
C ILE A 81 11.17 -4.76 12.92
N LEU A 82 10.74 -6.01 12.73
CA LEU A 82 9.90 -6.73 13.67
C LEU A 82 10.63 -8.02 14.05
N LYS A 83 10.75 -8.29 15.35
CA LYS A 83 11.17 -9.59 15.85
C LYS A 83 10.01 -10.56 15.71
N LYS A 84 10.24 -11.75 15.15
CA LYS A 84 9.25 -12.83 15.17
C LYS A 84 9.26 -13.43 16.57
N THR A 85 8.18 -13.24 17.31
CA THR A 85 7.82 -14.05 18.48
C THR A 85 7.47 -15.48 18.06
#